data_AF-A0A520QBE6-F1
#
_entry.id   AF-A0A520QBE6-F1
#
_cell.length_a   1.000
_cell.length_b   1.000
_cell.length_c   1.000
_cell.angle_alpha   90.00
_cell.angle_beta   90.00
_cell.angle_gamma   90.00
#
_symmetry.space_group_name_H-M   'P 1'
#
loop_
_entity.id
_entity.type
_entity.pdbx_description
1 polymer ?
#
loop_
_entity_poly.entity_id
_entity_poly.type
_entity_poly.pdbx_seq_one_letter_code
_entity_poly.pdbx_strand_id
1 'polypeptide(L)'
;MKRSLAIASLLLGFACDGDPPPDPDAGVMSDAGPADTGVTEEDAGPPPDTWESFAAEWFATYCNECHDGASRDYTTLPHVQRDMERIRCGVAATTADGCGGSPAAGQFPVGPGPYPDDASRARLVAWIEAGLPE
;
A
#
# COMPACT_ATOMS: atom_id res chain seq x y z
N MET A 1 28.95 48.30 -20.68
CA MET A 1 30.33 47.85 -20.42
C MET A 1 30.31 46.32 -20.56
N LYS A 2 30.82 45.74 -21.66
CA LYS A 2 32.14 45.06 -21.77
C LYS A 2 32.30 43.96 -20.71
N ARG A 3 32.59 42.68 -20.99
CA ARG A 3 32.82 41.84 -22.19
C ARG A 3 33.13 40.43 -21.62
N SER A 4 32.62 39.35 -22.24
CA SER A 4 33.34 38.12 -22.67
C SER A 4 34.18 37.30 -21.64
N LEU A 5 34.43 35.98 -21.69
CA LEU A 5 34.24 34.80 -22.57
C LEU A 5 34.66 33.59 -21.65
N ALA A 6 33.93 32.49 -21.47
CA ALA A 6 33.88 31.24 -22.26
C ALA A 6 34.98 30.16 -21.97
N ILE A 7 34.55 28.88 -22.08
CA ILE A 7 35.30 27.61 -22.36
C ILE A 7 35.88 26.91 -21.11
N ALA A 8 35.75 25.61 -20.84
CA ALA A 8 35.80 24.45 -21.75
C ALA A 8 35.06 23.20 -21.23
N SER A 9 34.53 22.46 -22.19
CA SER A 9 34.05 21.08 -22.13
C SER A 9 35.09 20.08 -21.61
N LEU A 10 34.63 19.01 -20.96
CA LEU A 10 35.25 17.70 -21.14
C LEU A 10 34.15 16.66 -21.43
N LEU A 11 34.10 16.29 -22.71
CA LEU A 11 33.41 15.14 -23.25
C LEU A 11 34.24 13.90 -22.91
N LEU A 12 33.59 12.86 -22.39
CA LEU A 12 34.03 11.48 -22.57
C LEU A 12 32.80 10.71 -23.06
N GLY A 13 32.71 10.59 -24.38
CA GLY A 13 31.93 9.56 -25.04
C GLY A 13 32.86 8.41 -25.45
N PHE A 14 32.34 7.19 -25.37
CA PHE A 14 32.62 6.08 -26.27
C PHE A 14 31.31 5.27 -26.27
N ALA A 15 30.45 5.47 -27.26
CA ALA A 15 30.47 4.86 -28.59
C ALA A 15 29.92 3.42 -28.55
N CYS A 16 28.81 3.25 -29.27
CA CYS A 16 28.20 2.00 -29.64
C CYS A 16 29.15 1.19 -30.52
N ASP A 17 29.43 -0.05 -30.13
CA ASP A 17 29.66 -1.18 -31.04
C ASP A 17 28.33 -1.98 -30.95
N GLY A 18 27.52 -2.18 -31.98
CA GLY A 18 27.87 -2.40 -33.38
C GLY A 18 27.92 -3.90 -33.71
N ASP A 19 27.03 -4.74 -33.13
CA ASP A 19 26.95 -6.15 -33.52
C ASP A 19 26.16 -6.29 -34.85
N PRO A 20 26.72 -6.96 -35.87
CA PRO A 20 26.16 -7.06 -37.22
C PRO A 20 24.88 -7.92 -37.30
N PRO A 21 24.05 -7.75 -38.33
CA PRO A 21 22.86 -8.59 -38.55
C PRO A 21 23.22 -10.05 -38.85
N PRO A 22 22.29 -10.99 -38.63
CA PRO A 22 22.58 -12.44 -38.57
C PRO A 22 22.93 -13.05 -39.93
N ASP A 23 23.89 -13.97 -39.93
CA ASP A 23 24.13 -14.91 -41.03
C ASP A 23 23.00 -15.96 -41.11
N PRO A 24 22.43 -16.21 -42.30
CA PRO A 24 21.51 -17.30 -42.53
C PRO A 24 22.23 -18.61 -42.88
N ASP A 25 21.64 -19.70 -42.38
CA ASP A 25 21.72 -21.08 -42.84
C ASP A 25 22.70 -22.10 -42.18
N ALA A 26 22.02 -23.11 -41.61
CA ALA A 26 22.34 -24.54 -41.56
C ALA A 26 23.11 -25.11 -40.35
N GLY A 27 22.35 -25.76 -39.45
CA GLY A 27 22.86 -26.76 -38.52
C GLY A 27 21.79 -27.32 -37.57
N VAL A 28 21.05 -28.34 -38.00
CA VAL A 28 19.98 -29.03 -37.26
C VAL A 28 20.56 -30.05 -36.25
N MET A 29 19.86 -30.19 -35.11
CA MET A 29 19.87 -31.25 -34.07
C MET A 29 20.74 -31.09 -32.82
N SER A 30 20.10 -30.87 -31.67
CA SER A 30 19.93 -31.92 -30.64
C SER A 30 19.01 -31.46 -29.50
N ASP A 31 18.08 -32.34 -29.18
CA ASP A 31 16.99 -32.28 -28.21
C ASP A 31 17.48 -32.39 -26.75
N ALA A 32 17.25 -31.35 -25.94
CA ALA A 32 17.46 -31.41 -24.49
C ALA A 32 16.48 -30.49 -23.73
N GLY A 33 15.22 -30.95 -23.67
CA GLY A 33 14.29 -30.68 -22.57
C GLY A 33 13.58 -29.32 -22.59
N PRO A 34 12.29 -29.26 -22.22
CA PRO A 34 11.73 -27.99 -21.79
C PRO A 34 12.54 -27.57 -20.56
N ALA A 35 13.28 -26.47 -20.68
CA ALA A 35 13.58 -25.67 -19.52
C ALA A 35 12.21 -25.18 -19.03
N ASP A 36 11.61 -25.98 -18.15
CA ASP A 36 10.70 -25.49 -17.12
C ASP A 36 11.45 -24.32 -16.48
N THR A 37 11.23 -23.13 -17.03
CA THR A 37 11.36 -21.89 -16.29
C THR A 37 10.25 -21.97 -15.27
N GLY A 38 10.50 -22.80 -14.24
CA GLY A 38 9.79 -22.78 -13.00
C GLY A 38 9.88 -21.34 -12.56
N VAL A 39 8.79 -20.62 -12.84
CA VAL A 39 8.44 -19.44 -12.10
C VAL A 39 8.45 -19.97 -10.69
N THR A 40 9.55 -19.71 -9.99
CA THR A 40 9.61 -19.93 -8.55
C THR A 40 8.36 -19.23 -8.06
N GLU A 41 7.43 -19.99 -7.50
CA GLU A 41 6.31 -19.44 -6.75
C GLU A 41 6.97 -18.53 -5.71
N GLU A 42 7.11 -17.26 -6.09
CA GLU A 42 7.44 -16.17 -5.19
C GLU A 42 6.38 -16.33 -4.11
N ASP A 43 6.84 -16.71 -2.92
CA ASP A 43 6.04 -16.99 -1.73
C ASP A 43 5.08 -15.82 -1.55
N ALA A 44 3.91 -15.94 -2.20
CA ALA A 44 2.91 -14.91 -2.21
C ALA A 44 2.41 -14.93 -0.79
N GLY A 45 2.84 -13.92 -0.02
CA GLY A 45 2.42 -13.76 1.36
C GLY A 45 0.89 -13.88 1.48
N PRO A 46 0.38 -14.04 2.71
CA PRO A 46 -1.06 -14.14 2.91
C PRO A 46 -1.79 -13.03 2.16
N PRO A 47 -2.99 -13.32 1.59
CA PRO A 47 -3.74 -12.33 0.86
C PRO A 47 -3.92 -11.07 1.71
N PRO A 48 -3.94 -9.87 1.10
CA PRO A 48 -4.13 -8.65 1.84
C PRO A 48 -5.46 -8.66 2.57
N ASP A 49 -5.53 -7.95 3.69
CA ASP A 49 -6.78 -7.73 4.40
C ASP A 49 -7.79 -7.00 3.52
N THR A 50 -9.04 -7.41 3.61
CA THR A 50 -10.16 -6.84 2.87
C THR A 50 -11.33 -6.54 3.82
N TRP A 51 -12.41 -5.96 3.32
CA TRP A 51 -13.61 -5.72 4.11
C TRP A 51 -14.18 -7.04 4.62
N GLU A 52 -14.40 -8.02 3.74
CA GLU A 52 -14.98 -9.31 4.13
C GLU A 52 -14.05 -10.18 4.97
N SER A 53 -12.74 -10.11 4.74
CA SER A 53 -11.77 -10.97 5.42
C SER A 53 -11.28 -10.44 6.77
N PHE A 54 -11.48 -9.15 7.05
CA PHE A 54 -10.96 -8.50 8.25
C PHE A 54 -11.85 -7.38 8.79
N ALA A 55 -12.04 -6.31 8.02
CA ALA A 55 -12.51 -5.04 8.59
C ALA A 55 -13.95 -5.14 9.10
N ALA A 56 -14.83 -5.88 8.43
CA ALA A 56 -16.23 -6.05 8.84
C ALA A 56 -16.35 -6.60 10.27
N GLU A 57 -15.59 -7.66 10.60
CA GLU A 57 -15.58 -8.24 11.95
C GLU A 57 -14.96 -7.28 12.98
N TRP A 58 -13.91 -6.55 12.58
CA TRP A 58 -13.28 -5.56 13.43
C TRP A 58 -14.28 -4.47 13.86
N PHE A 59 -15.01 -3.88 12.91
CA PHE A 59 -16.01 -2.86 13.21
C PHE A 59 -17.17 -3.43 14.01
N ALA A 60 -17.66 -4.62 13.67
CA ALA A 60 -18.73 -5.28 14.44
C ALA A 60 -18.34 -5.52 15.90
N THR A 61 -17.07 -5.81 16.17
CA THR A 61 -16.55 -6.10 17.50
C THR A 61 -16.26 -4.82 18.31
N TYR A 62 -15.62 -3.84 17.69
CA TYR A 62 -15.01 -2.73 18.42
C TYR A 62 -15.67 -1.37 18.17
N CYS A 63 -16.28 -1.14 17.01
CA CYS A 63 -16.73 0.18 16.59
C CYS A 63 -17.95 0.09 15.68
N ASN A 64 -19.10 -0.28 16.23
CA ASN A 64 -20.34 -0.49 15.49
C ASN A 64 -21.10 0.82 15.17
N GLU A 65 -20.99 1.83 16.03
CA GLU A 65 -21.71 3.09 15.86
C GLU A 65 -20.89 4.34 16.23
N CYS A 66 -21.23 5.48 15.62
CA CYS A 66 -20.78 6.81 16.04
C CYS A 66 -21.95 7.65 16.55
N HIS A 67 -21.77 8.30 17.69
CA HIS A 67 -22.78 9.17 18.31
C HIS A 67 -22.50 10.66 18.09
N ASP A 68 -22.27 11.09 16.85
CA ASP A 68 -22.00 12.51 16.54
C ASP A 68 -23.24 13.30 16.06
N GLY A 69 -24.41 13.01 16.65
CA GLY A 69 -25.68 13.67 16.31
C GLY A 69 -26.39 13.09 15.09
N ALA A 70 -25.70 12.26 14.29
CA ALA A 70 -26.29 11.32 13.35
C ALA A 70 -25.75 9.94 13.67
N SER A 71 -26.62 8.99 14.02
CA SER A 71 -26.24 7.59 14.22
C SER A 71 -25.73 7.03 12.89
N ARG A 72 -24.45 6.65 12.85
CA ARG A 72 -23.81 6.00 11.70
C ARG A 72 -23.62 4.54 12.02
N ASP A 73 -23.87 3.67 11.05
CA ASP A 73 -23.71 2.23 11.18
C ASP A 73 -22.40 1.78 10.52
N TYR A 74 -21.37 1.61 11.33
CA TYR A 74 -20.04 1.17 10.88
C TYR A 74 -19.93 -0.33 10.69
N THR A 75 -21.01 -1.09 10.88
CA THR A 75 -21.07 -2.48 10.39
C THR A 75 -21.21 -2.55 8.86
N THR A 76 -21.23 -1.39 8.19
CA THR A 76 -21.28 -1.28 6.72
C THR A 76 -20.15 -0.40 6.19
N LEU A 77 -19.56 -0.84 5.07
CA LEU A 77 -18.45 -0.13 4.43
C LEU A 77 -18.76 1.32 4.01
N PRO A 78 -19.94 1.68 3.49
CA PRO A 78 -20.22 3.06 3.07
C PRO A 78 -20.08 4.09 4.19
N HIS A 79 -20.44 3.72 5.42
CA HIS A 79 -20.27 4.60 6.58
C HIS A 79 -18.79 4.71 6.99
N VAL A 80 -18.03 3.61 6.89
CA VAL A 80 -16.58 3.61 7.15
C VAL A 80 -15.85 4.47 6.13
N GLN A 81 -16.14 4.32 4.84
CA GLN A 81 -15.58 5.14 3.76
C GLN A 81 -15.80 6.64 3.98
N ARG A 82 -17.00 7.01 4.43
CA ARG A 82 -17.33 8.42 4.72
C ARG A 82 -16.44 9.04 5.81
N ASP A 83 -16.00 8.26 6.78
CA ASP A 83 -15.29 8.74 7.98
C ASP A 83 -13.85 8.21 8.10
N MET A 84 -13.32 7.60 7.04
CA MET A 84 -12.07 6.84 7.09
C MET A 84 -10.89 7.61 7.68
N GLU A 85 -10.72 8.90 7.37
CA GLU A 85 -9.64 9.72 7.92
C GLU A 85 -9.80 9.95 9.43
N ARG A 86 -11.03 10.23 9.86
CA ARG A 86 -11.37 10.43 11.27
C ARG A 86 -11.18 9.13 12.06
N ILE A 87 -11.60 8.01 11.50
CA ILE A 87 -11.41 6.68 12.08
C ILE A 87 -9.92 6.36 12.18
N ARG A 88 -9.15 6.52 11.08
CA ARG A 88 -7.69 6.30 11.04
C ARG A 88 -6.99 7.05 12.17
N CYS A 89 -7.23 8.36 12.26
CA CYS A 89 -6.57 9.21 13.24
C CYS A 89 -6.96 8.88 14.69
N GLY A 90 -8.22 8.55 14.95
CA GLY A 90 -8.68 8.25 16.31
C GLY A 90 -8.34 6.83 16.77
N VAL A 91 -8.21 5.87 15.86
CA VAL A 91 -7.86 4.48 16.18
C VAL A 91 -6.35 4.29 16.35
N ALA A 92 -5.54 5.03 15.58
CA ALA A 92 -4.09 4.95 15.63
C ALA A 92 -3.57 5.07 17.07
N ALA A 93 -2.65 4.18 17.48
CA ALA A 93 -2.12 4.15 18.83
C ALA A 93 -1.26 5.38 19.18
N THR A 94 -0.68 6.02 18.16
CA THR A 94 0.04 7.29 18.25
C THR A 94 -0.41 8.22 17.13
N THR A 95 -0.04 9.50 17.20
CA THR A 95 -0.45 10.49 16.18
C THR A 95 0.18 10.11 14.84
N ALA A 96 -0.64 9.64 13.90
CA ALA A 96 -0.21 9.30 12.55
C ALA A 96 -0.01 10.54 11.68
N ASP A 97 0.78 10.41 10.62
CA ASP A 97 1.01 11.48 9.66
C ASP A 97 -0.31 11.98 9.05
N GLY A 98 -0.43 13.30 8.88
CA GLY A 98 -1.66 13.93 8.38
C GLY A 98 -2.80 14.04 9.40
N CYS A 99 -2.63 13.53 10.63
CA CYS A 99 -3.62 13.71 11.70
C CYS A 99 -3.38 15.01 12.48
N GLY A 100 -4.36 15.92 12.48
CA GLY A 100 -4.28 17.21 13.15
C GLY A 100 -4.45 17.19 14.69
N GLY A 101 -4.41 16.00 15.31
CA GLY A 101 -4.57 15.82 16.76
C GLY A 101 -6.02 15.82 17.29
N SER A 102 -7.02 16.00 16.42
CA SER A 102 -8.44 15.84 16.76
C SER A 102 -9.13 14.99 15.69
N PRO A 103 -9.64 13.77 15.99
CA PRO A 103 -9.56 13.10 17.29
C PRO A 103 -8.12 12.84 17.73
N ALA A 104 -7.91 12.74 19.05
CA ALA A 104 -6.61 12.34 19.58
C ALA A 104 -6.34 10.86 19.21
N ALA A 105 -5.07 10.52 19.03
CA ALA A 105 -4.66 9.12 18.85
C ALA A 105 -5.16 8.26 20.02
N GLY A 106 -5.67 7.08 19.71
CA GLY A 106 -6.24 6.13 20.67
C GLY A 106 -7.61 6.53 21.23
N GLN A 107 -8.20 7.65 20.82
CA GLN A 107 -9.52 8.08 21.28
C GLN A 107 -10.63 7.11 20.88
N PHE A 108 -10.50 6.42 19.75
CA PHE A 108 -11.46 5.43 19.29
C PHE A 108 -10.93 4.01 19.46
N PRO A 109 -11.79 3.00 19.69
CA PRO A 109 -13.22 3.13 19.92
C PRO A 109 -13.56 3.77 21.28
N VAL A 110 -14.79 4.25 21.42
CA VAL A 110 -15.34 4.76 22.69
C VAL A 110 -16.45 3.83 23.18
N GLY A 111 -16.55 3.57 24.49
CA GLY A 111 -17.65 2.76 25.03
C GLY A 111 -17.26 1.97 26.28
N PRO A 112 -18.00 0.90 26.62
CA PRO A 112 -17.63 0.01 27.72
C PRO A 112 -16.54 -1.02 27.34
N GLY A 113 -16.19 -1.13 26.06
CA GLY A 113 -15.32 -2.18 25.53
C GLY A 113 -16.10 -3.38 24.99
N PRO A 114 -15.41 -4.42 24.46
CA PRO A 114 -13.96 -4.61 24.48
C PRO A 114 -13.19 -3.55 23.65
N TYR A 115 -11.90 -3.38 23.96
CA TYR A 115 -11.02 -2.46 23.22
C TYR A 115 -9.96 -3.23 22.45
N PRO A 116 -9.63 -2.83 21.21
CA PRO A 116 -8.56 -3.43 20.44
C PRO A 116 -7.19 -3.06 21.05
N ASP A 117 -6.26 -4.01 20.99
CA ASP A 117 -4.85 -3.78 21.30
C ASP A 117 -4.14 -3.00 20.18
N ASP A 118 -2.89 -2.59 20.43
CA ASP A 118 -2.13 -1.77 19.49
C ASP A 118 -1.87 -2.47 18.15
N ALA A 119 -1.71 -3.80 18.16
CA ALA A 119 -1.52 -4.59 16.94
C ALA A 119 -2.79 -4.61 16.08
N SER A 120 -3.95 -4.83 16.70
CA SER A 120 -5.26 -4.78 16.04
C SER A 120 -5.56 -3.37 15.49
N ARG A 121 -5.20 -2.31 16.23
CA ARG A 121 -5.30 -0.92 15.78
C ARG A 121 -4.42 -0.65 14.57
N ALA A 122 -3.16 -1.07 14.61
CA ALA A 122 -2.23 -0.90 13.50
C ALA A 122 -2.70 -1.63 12.23
N ARG A 123 -3.27 -2.83 12.39
CA ARG A 123 -3.86 -3.59 11.27
C ARG A 123 -5.02 -2.84 10.61
N LEU A 124 -5.93 -2.25 11.40
CA LEU A 124 -7.02 -1.43 10.84
C LEU A 124 -6.50 -0.18 10.13
N VAL A 125 -5.55 0.53 10.75
CA VAL A 125 -4.94 1.72 10.14
C VAL A 125 -4.30 1.38 8.79
N ALA A 126 -3.56 0.28 8.71
CA ALA A 126 -2.96 -0.19 7.47
C ALA A 126 -4.01 -0.53 6.39
N TRP A 127 -5.12 -1.18 6.76
CA TRP A 127 -6.23 -1.44 5.83
C TRP A 127 -6.88 -0.15 5.30
N ILE A 128 -7.07 0.87 6.15
CA ILE A 128 -7.56 2.19 5.72
C ILE A 128 -6.56 2.86 4.77
N GLU A 129 -5.26 2.82 5.09
CA GLU A 129 -4.20 3.42 4.28
C GLU A 129 -4.01 2.70 2.94
N ALA A 130 -4.35 1.41 2.86
CA ALA A 130 -4.40 0.64 1.61
C ALA A 130 -5.59 1.01 0.71
N GLY A 131 -6.46 1.93 1.12
CA GLY A 131 -7.59 2.41 0.31
C GLY A 131 -8.88 1.63 0.51
N LEU A 132 -9.06 0.99 1.68
CA LEU A 132 -10.27 0.25 2.05
C LEU A 132 -10.62 -0.86 1.05
N PRO A 133 -9.69 -1.80 0.76
CA PRO A 133 -9.97 -2.92 -0.13
C PRO A 133 -11.19 -3.72 0.36
N GLU A 134 -12.08 -4.03 -0.57
CA GLU A 134 -13.31 -4.83 -0.37
C GLU A 134 -12.99 -6.33 -0.31
#